data_AF-A0AAE0AS91-F1
#
_entry.id   AF-A0AAE0AS91-F1
#
_cell.length_a   1.000
_cell.length_b   1.000
_cell.length_c   1.000
_cell.angle_alpha   90.00
_cell.angle_beta   90.00
_cell.angle_gamma   90.00
#
_symmetry.space_group_name_H-M   'P 1'
#
loop_
_entity.id
_entity.type
_entity.pdbx_description
1 polymer ?
#
loop_
_entity_poly.entity_id
_entity_poly.type
_entity_poly.pdbx_seq_one_letter_code
_entity_poly.pdbx_strand_id
1 'polypeptide(L)' 'MNAETVERNGLGMWVKSWGWGEQVVVKADEIAERIKEMMGDQLLKSQAARIREEARKAVGDGGSSVRTLKGLIQKWNTDT' A
#
# COMPACT_ATOMS: atom_id res chain seq x y z
N MET A 1 1.87 7.61 -9.13
CA MET A 1 2.19 6.17 -9.25
C MET A 1 1.99 5.42 -7.92
N ASN A 2 2.66 5.79 -6.81
CA ASN A 2 2.47 5.10 -5.52
C ASN A 2 1.11 5.39 -4.88
N ALA A 3 0.73 6.67 -4.75
CA ALA A 3 -0.57 7.05 -4.16
C ALA A 3 -1.77 6.47 -4.93
N GLU A 4 -1.66 6.41 -6.26
CA GLU A 4 -2.63 5.74 -7.13
C GLU A 4 -2.74 4.24 -6.85
N THR A 5 -1.62 3.56 -6.62
CA THR A 5 -1.61 2.14 -6.25
C THR A 5 -2.25 1.93 -4.88
N VAL A 6 -2.01 2.84 -3.92
CA VAL A 6 -2.63 2.80 -2.60
C VAL A 6 -4.16 2.96 -2.69
N GLU A 7 -4.64 3.95 -3.46
CA GLU A 7 -6.06 4.18 -3.73
C GLU A 7 -6.70 2.96 -4.41
N ARG A 8 -6.14 2.51 -5.54
CA ARG A 8 -6.72 1.42 -6.36
C ARG A 8 -6.81 0.09 -5.62
N ASN A 9 -5.88 -0.20 -4.72
CA ASN A 9 -5.91 -1.45 -3.96
C ASN A 9 -6.76 -1.36 -2.69
N GLY A 10 -7.27 -0.19 -2.33
CA GLY A 10 -8.02 -0.01 -1.08
C GLY A 10 -7.14 -0.04 0.16
N LEU A 11 -5.88 0.38 0.02
CA LEU A 11 -4.95 0.50 1.16
C LEU A 11 -5.04 1.88 1.83
N GLY A 12 -5.53 2.89 1.10
CA GLY A 12 -5.68 4.26 1.58
C GLY A 12 -6.42 5.12 0.56
N MET A 13 -6.44 6.43 0.81
CA MET A 13 -7.08 7.43 -0.04
C MET A 13 -6.05 8.31 -0.75
N TRP A 14 -6.42 8.86 -1.91
CA TRP A 14 -5.59 9.85 -2.60
C TRP A 14 -6.46 10.96 -3.21
N VAL A 15 -6.17 12.20 -2.83
CA VAL A 15 -6.80 13.39 -3.41
C VAL A 15 -5.89 13.95 -4.51
N LYS A 16 -6.19 13.59 -5.76
CA LYS A 16 -5.36 13.92 -6.94
C LYS A 16 -5.14 15.44 -7.13
N SER A 17 -6.11 16.25 -6.72
CA SER A 17 -6.07 17.71 -6.86
C SER A 17 -5.15 18.41 -5.88
N TRP A 18 -4.66 17.74 -4.83
CA TRP A 18 -3.69 18.34 -3.90
C TRP A 18 -2.31 18.58 -4.54
N GLY A 19 -2.07 18.04 -5.74
CA GLY A 19 -0.81 18.22 -6.45
C GLY A 19 0.38 17.61 -5.70
N TRP A 20 1.57 18.13 -5.99
CA TRP A 20 2.82 17.72 -5.35
C TRP A 20 3.48 18.88 -4.63
N GLY A 21 3.99 18.65 -3.41
CA GLY A 21 4.75 19.65 -2.65
C GLY A 21 3.97 20.94 -2.46
N GLU A 22 4.59 22.07 -2.81
CA GLU A 22 4.05 23.42 -2.62
C GLU A 22 3.14 23.91 -3.78
N GLN A 23 2.78 23.03 -4.72
CA GLN A 23 1.94 23.41 -5.87
C GLN A 23 0.56 23.93 -5.47
N VAL A 24 0.02 23.42 -4.36
CA VAL A 24 -1.30 23.77 -3.85
C VAL A 24 -1.23 23.90 -2.33
N VAL A 25 -1.69 25.04 -1.81
CA VAL A 25 -1.94 25.20 -0.36
C VAL A 25 -3.31 24.60 -0.05
N VAL A 26 -3.32 23.37 0.46
CA VAL A 26 -4.54 22.66 0.86
C VAL A 26 -5.06 23.26 2.16
N LYS A 27 -6.37 23.53 2.22
CA LYS A 27 -7.00 24.12 3.41
C LYS A 27 -7.07 23.10 4.56
N ALA A 28 -6.90 23.58 5.79
CA ALA A 28 -6.96 22.73 6.98
C ALA A 28 -8.30 21.98 7.12
N ASP A 29 -9.43 22.63 6.80
CA ASP A 29 -10.75 22.02 6.88
C ASP A 29 -10.92 20.86 5.88
N GLU A 30 -10.38 21.00 4.67
CA GLU A 30 -10.39 19.94 3.66
C GLU A 30 -9.57 18.72 4.12
N ILE A 31 -8.41 18.96 4.73
CA ILE A 31 -7.58 17.90 5.33
C ILE A 31 -8.37 17.21 6.46
N ALA A 32 -9.02 17.97 7.33
CA ALA A 32 -9.79 17.44 8.45
C ALA A 32 -10.97 16.58 7.96
N GLU A 33 -11.66 17.00 6.90
CA GLU A 33 -12.73 16.20 6.27
C GLU A 33 -12.21 14.88 5.72
N ARG A 34 -11.11 14.89 4.97
CA ARG A 34 -10.51 13.66 4.41
C ARG A 34 -10.02 12.71 5.49
N ILE A 35 -9.49 13.23 6.60
CA ILE A 35 -9.12 12.40 7.77
C ILE A 35 -10.37 11.74 8.37
N LYS A 36 -11.44 12.49 8.60
CA LYS A 36 -12.69 11.94 9.14
C LYS A 36 -13.29 10.87 8.24
N GLU A 37 -13.30 11.12 6.93
CA GLU A 37 -13.76 10.17 5.91
C GLU A 37 -12.95 8.87 5.96
N MET A 38 -11.62 8.96 5.90
CA MET A 38 -10.72 7.80 5.96
C MET A 38 -10.90 6.99 7.25
N MET A 39 -11.02 7.67 8.39
CA MET A 39 -11.20 7.03 9.69
C MET A 39 -12.59 6.42 9.86
N GLY A 40 -13.60 6.95 9.17
CA GLY A 40 -14.98 6.46 9.18
C GLY A 40 -15.22 5.28 8.24
N ASP A 41 -14.43 5.14 7.19
CA ASP A 41 -14.62 4.13 6.15
C ASP A 41 -14.27 2.71 6.62
N GLN A 42 -15.31 1.90 6.85
CA GLN A 42 -15.16 0.50 7.27
C GLN A 42 -14.72 -0.42 6.13
N LEU A 43 -15.09 -0.09 4.88
CA LEU A 43 -14.67 -0.88 3.72
C LEU A 43 -13.15 -0.72 3.55
N LEU A 44 -12.65 0.51 3.61
CA LEU A 44 -11.21 0.80 3.53
C LEU A 44 -10.44 0.07 4.63
N LYS A 45 -10.93 0.10 5.88
CA LYS A 45 -10.32 -0.67 6.99
C LYS A 45 -10.27 -2.17 6.71
N SER A 46 -11.37 -2.74 6.21
CA SER A 46 -11.44 -4.17 5.89
C SER A 46 -10.47 -4.57 4.78
N GLN A 47 -10.33 -3.73 3.75
CA GLN A 47 -9.41 -3.94 2.64
C GLN A 47 -7.95 -3.82 3.09
N ALA A 48 -7.61 -2.79 3.88
CA ALA A 48 -6.29 -2.63 4.47
C ALA A 48 -5.92 -3.81 5.38
N ALA A 49 -6.86 -4.31 6.19
CA ALA A 49 -6.65 -5.49 7.02
C ALA A 49 -6.40 -6.75 6.19
N ARG A 50 -7.14 -6.95 5.09
CA ARG A 50 -6.90 -8.05 4.15
C ARG A 50 -5.52 -7.95 3.52
N ILE A 51 -5.11 -6.77 3.05
CA ILE A 51 -3.79 -6.55 2.44
C ILE A 51 -2.68 -6.87 3.44
N ARG A 52 -2.83 -6.45 4.70
CA ARG A 52 -1.89 -6.79 5.78
C ARG A 52 -1.73 -8.30 5.90
N GLU A 53 -2.82 -9.05 5.85
CA GLU A 53 -2.78 -10.51 5.97
C GLU A 53 -2.13 -11.17 4.74
N GLU A 54 -2.46 -10.74 3.53
CA GLU A 54 -1.83 -11.25 2.31
C GLU A 54 -0.33 -10.93 2.25
N ALA A 55 0.07 -9.74 2.72
CA ALA A 55 1.48 -9.37 2.83
C ALA A 55 2.23 -10.31 3.81
N ARG A 56 1.63 -10.66 4.95
CA ARG A 56 2.21 -11.64 5.88
C ARG A 56 2.33 -13.02 5.24
N LYS A 57 1.31 -13.49 4.53
CA LYS A 57 1.36 -14.77 3.81
C LYS A 57 2.46 -14.79 2.75
N ALA A 58 2.65 -13.68 2.03
CA ALA A 58 3.68 -13.57 1.00
C ALA A 58 5.11 -13.71 1.58
N VAL A 59 5.35 -13.19 2.79
CA VAL A 59 6.66 -13.26 3.46
C VAL A 59 6.80 -14.43 4.44
N GLY A 60 5.72 -15.12 4.78
CA GLY A 60 5.72 -16.29 5.65
C GLY A 60 6.31 -17.53 4.98
N ASP A 61 6.38 -18.63 5.75
CA ASP A 61 6.93 -19.89 5.26
C ASP A 61 6.16 -20.41 4.05
N GLY A 62 6.91 -20.73 2.99
CA GLY A 62 6.32 -21.13 1.71
C GLY A 62 5.65 -19.98 0.95
N GLY A 63 5.67 -18.75 1.45
CA GLY A 63 5.12 -17.56 0.81
C GLY A 63 5.83 -17.18 -0.49
N SER A 64 5.15 -16.41 -1.34
CA SER A 64 5.66 -16.04 -2.67
C SER A 64 6.99 -15.31 -2.61
N SER A 65 7.16 -14.33 -1.73
CA SER A 65 8.41 -13.58 -1.57
C SER A 65 9.56 -14.49 -1.12
N VAL A 66 9.29 -15.39 -0.18
CA VAL A 66 10.29 -16.36 0.31
C VAL A 66 10.70 -17.34 -0.79
N ARG A 67 9.73 -17.88 -1.55
CA ARG A 67 10.01 -18.80 -2.67
C ARG A 67 10.84 -18.12 -3.74
N THR A 68 10.48 -16.90 -4.13
CA THR A 68 11.25 -16.12 -5.12
C THR A 68 12.67 -15.88 -4.66
N LEU A 69 12.86 -15.43 -3.41
CA LEU A 69 14.20 -15.20 -2.86
C LEU A 69 15.04 -16.49 -2.81
N LYS A 70 14.47 -17.61 -2.35
CA LYS A 70 15.15 -18.91 -2.36
C LYS A 70 15.58 -19.34 -3.77
N GLY A 71 14.69 -19.16 -4.75
CA GLY A 71 15.00 -19.47 -6.15
C GLY A 71 16.14 -18.61 -6.71
N LEU A 72 16.19 -17.33 -6.37
CA LEU A 72 17.29 -16.44 -6.76
C LEU A 72 18.63 -16.88 -6.15
N ILE A 73 18.65 -17.20 -4.85
CA ILE A 73 19.86 -17.69 -4.16
C ILE A 73 20.37 -18.99 -4.80
N GLN A 74 19.48 -19.94 -5.08
CA GLN A 74 19.85 -21.19 -5.75
C GLN A 74 20.46 -20.94 -7.12
N LYS A 75 19.84 -20.04 -7.91
CA LYS A 75 20.36 -19.66 -9.22
C LYS A 75 21.78 -19.08 -9.10
N TRP A 76 22.00 -18.14 -8.19
CA TRP A 76 23.33 -17.55 -7.98
C TRP A 76 24.38 -18.58 -7.58
N ASN A 77 24.04 -19.53 -6.72
CA ASN A 77 24.96 -20.60 -6.32
C ASN A 77 25.26 -21.60 -7.44
N THR A 78 24.43 -21.68 -8.48
CA THR A 78 24.63 -22.58 -9.63
C THR A 78 25.36 -21.89 -10.77
N ASP A 79 25.26 -20.55 -10.84
CA ASP A 79 25.93 -19.70 -11.83
C ASP A 79 27.36 -19.27 -11.38
N THR A 80 27.83 -19.74 -10.21
CA THR A 80 29.21 -19.54 -9.70
C THR A 80 29.97 -20.87 -9.73
#